data_AF-A0A2W5SCX5-F1
#
_entry.id   AF-A0A2W5SCX5-F1
#
_cell.length_a   1.000
_cell.length_b   1.000
_cell.length_c   1.000
_cell.angle_alpha   90.00
_cell.angle_beta   90.00
_cell.angle_gamma   90.00
#
_symmetry.space_group_name_H-M   'P 1'
#
loop_
_entity.id
_entity.type
_entity.pdbx_description
1 polymer ?
#
loop_
_entity_poly.entity_id
_entity_poly.type
_entity_poly.pdbx_seq_one_letter_code
_entity_poly.pdbx_strand_id
1 'polypeptide(L)'
;MVWTFIARLVLGLVLSAISYALSPRPKVEKPQAAGLDDFTLPTAEEGRPIPVVFGTVLITGPNVVWAGDLRVDPIQKKGGKK
;
A
#
# COMPACT_ATOMS: atom_id res chain seq x y z
N MET A 1 43.43 8.72 30.22
CA MET A 1 42.28 9.57 29.83
C MET A 1 41.85 9.35 28.37
N VAL A 2 42.77 9.35 27.39
CA VAL A 2 42.45 9.05 25.97
C VAL A 2 42.16 7.57 25.73
N TRP A 3 42.93 6.65 26.32
CA TRP A 3 42.72 5.21 26.15
C TRP A 3 41.33 4.74 26.64
N THR A 4 40.90 5.26 27.78
CA THR A 4 39.56 5.03 28.34
C THR A 4 38.45 5.59 27.46
N PHE A 5 38.72 6.65 26.70
CA PHE A 5 37.77 7.24 25.76
C PHE A 5 37.63 6.36 24.50
N ILE A 6 38.75 5.88 23.95
CA ILE A 6 38.75 4.96 22.79
C ILE A 6 38.05 3.64 23.15
N ALA A 7 38.33 3.07 24.33
CA ALA A 7 37.67 1.85 24.79
C ALA A 7 36.14 2.00 24.90
N ARG A 8 35.65 3.16 25.37
CA ARG A 8 34.21 3.46 25.44
C ARG A 8 33.58 3.63 24.05
N LEU A 9 34.29 4.24 23.11
CA LEU A 9 33.83 4.36 21.73
C LEU A 9 33.68 3.00 21.05
N VAL A 10 34.68 2.14 21.21
CA VAL A 10 34.65 0.77 20.64
C VAL A 10 33.51 -0.03 21.27
N LEU A 11 33.34 0.04 22.59
CA LEU A 11 32.26 -0.64 23.29
C LEU A 11 30.88 -0.15 22.82
N GLY A 12 30.70 1.17 22.65
CA GLY A 12 29.46 1.74 22.12
C GLY A 12 29.16 1.30 20.69
N LEU A 13 30.20 1.22 19.84
CA LEU A 13 30.07 0.76 18.46
C LEU A 13 29.64 -0.71 18.39
N VAL A 14 30.23 -1.55 19.23
CA VAL A 14 29.89 -2.99 19.31
C VAL A 14 28.46 -3.18 19.81
N LEU A 15 28.06 -2.47 20.86
CA LEU A 15 26.68 -2.52 21.38
C LEU A 15 25.65 -2.04 20.34
N SER A 16 25.98 -0.99 19.58
CA SER A 16 25.13 -0.50 18.49
C SER A 16 25.01 -1.51 17.35
N ALA A 17 26.11 -2.16 16.97
CA ALA A 17 26.11 -3.18 15.92
C ALA A 17 25.30 -4.43 16.33
N ILE A 18 25.41 -4.86 17.59
CA ILE A 18 24.61 -5.95 18.16
C ILE A 18 23.13 -5.56 18.18
N SER A 19 22.80 -4.35 18.66
CA SER A 19 21.42 -3.85 18.67
C SER A 19 20.82 -3.81 17.26
N TYR A 20 21.58 -3.36 16.25
CA TYR A 20 21.14 -3.36 14.86
C TYR A 20 20.96 -4.78 14.30
N ALA A 21 21.84 -5.72 14.66
CA ALA A 21 21.75 -7.11 14.21
C ALA A 21 20.55 -7.85 14.83
N LEU A 22 20.22 -7.55 16.09
CA LEU A 22 19.04 -8.11 16.78
C LEU A 22 17.75 -7.32 16.51
N SER A 23 17.86 -6.11 15.93
CA SER A 23 16.68 -5.31 15.61
C SER A 23 15.81 -6.07 14.61
N PRO A 24 14.53 -6.31 14.93
CA PRO A 24 13.63 -7.01 14.03
C PRO A 24 13.54 -6.20 12.73
N ARG A 25 13.82 -6.85 11.61
CA ARG A 25 13.68 -6.21 10.30
C ARG A 25 12.26 -5.68 10.18
N PRO A 26 12.06 -4.44 9.69
CA PRO A 26 10.72 -3.93 9.46
C PRO A 26 9.99 -4.92 8.56
N LYS A 27 8.88 -5.45 9.07
CA LYS A 27 7.99 -6.29 8.27
C LYS A 27 7.40 -5.37 7.22
N VAL A 28 7.93 -5.44 5.99
CA VAL A 28 7.30 -4.79 4.86
C VAL A 28 5.93 -5.42 4.73
N GLU A 29 4.89 -4.68 5.09
CA GLU A 29 3.52 -5.11 4.89
C GLU A 29 3.36 -5.43 3.42
N LYS A 30 3.02 -6.68 3.13
CA LYS A 30 2.73 -7.07 1.75
C LYS A 30 1.51 -6.24 1.33
N PRO A 31 1.55 -5.55 0.17
CA PRO A 31 0.38 -4.83 -0.30
C PRO A 31 -0.79 -5.80 -0.38
N GLN A 32 -1.85 -5.50 0.38
CA GLN A 32 -3.07 -6.28 0.37
C GLN A 32 -3.80 -6.01 -0.95
N ALA A 33 -4.34 -7.06 -1.56
CA ALA A 33 -5.21 -6.89 -2.72
C ALA A 33 -6.41 -6.04 -2.31
N ALA A 34 -6.74 -5.01 -3.10
CA ALA A 34 -7.95 -4.23 -2.90
C ALA A 34 -9.17 -5.17 -3.01
N GLY A 35 -10.11 -5.04 -2.07
CA GLY A 35 -11.39 -5.72 -2.09
C GLY A 35 -12.42 -4.96 -2.92
N LEU A 36 -13.57 -5.59 -3.17
CA LEU A 36 -14.67 -4.94 -3.89
C LEU A 36 -15.24 -3.75 -3.10
N ASP A 37 -15.19 -3.84 -1.77
CA ASP A 37 -15.65 -2.80 -0.84
C ASP A 37 -14.75 -1.56 -0.81
N ASP A 38 -13.52 -1.65 -1.35
CA ASP A 38 -12.60 -0.51 -1.45
C ASP A 38 -12.99 0.45 -2.60
N PHE A 39 -13.98 0.08 -3.43
CA PHE A 39 -14.44 0.88 -4.55
C PHE A 39 -15.77 1.58 -4.26
N THR A 40 -15.79 2.90 -4.39
CA THR A 40 -17.04 3.68 -4.36
C THR A 40 -17.75 3.57 -5.71
N LEU A 41 -18.62 2.58 -5.84
CA LEU A 41 -19.40 2.31 -7.06
C LEU A 41 -20.78 3.00 -6.96
N PRO A 42 -21.16 3.85 -7.93
CA PRO A 42 -22.43 4.55 -7.88
C PRO A 42 -23.59 3.60 -8.22
N THR A 43 -24.32 3.18 -7.20
CA THR A 43 -25.43 2.23 -7.32
C THR A 43 -26.64 2.84 -8.02
N ALA A 44 -27.40 2.01 -8.73
CA ALA A 44 -28.72 2.36 -9.25
C ALA A 44 -29.74 2.41 -8.11
N GLU A 45 -30.17 3.61 -7.73
CA GLU A 45 -31.26 3.83 -6.77
C GLU A 45 -32.59 4.01 -7.50
N GLU A 46 -33.68 3.55 -6.89
CA GLU A 46 -35.03 3.74 -7.42
C GLU A 46 -35.37 5.23 -7.48
N GLY A 47 -35.83 5.70 -8.65
CA GLY A 47 -36.17 7.11 -8.88
C GLY A 47 -35.01 8.00 -9.35
N ARG A 48 -33.77 7.48 -9.42
CA ARG A 48 -32.64 8.25 -9.96
C ARG A 48 -32.74 8.36 -11.49
N PRO A 49 -32.79 9.58 -12.06
CA PRO A 49 -32.94 9.75 -13.50
C PRO A 49 -31.72 9.19 -14.26
N ILE A 50 -31.98 8.58 -15.42
CA ILE A 50 -30.92 8.05 -16.30
C ILE A 50 -30.38 9.21 -17.15
N PRO A 51 -29.08 9.56 -17.03
CA PRO A 51 -28.50 10.65 -17.81
C PRO A 51 -28.39 10.24 -19.28
N VAL A 52 -28.92 11.07 -20.19
CA VAL A 52 -28.74 10.93 -21.64
C VAL A 52 -27.88 12.09 -22.12
N VAL A 53 -26.70 11.76 -22.65
CA VAL A 53 -25.68 12.76 -23.04
C VAL A 53 -25.39 12.69 -24.54
N PHE A 54 -25.13 13.84 -25.15
CA PHE A 54 -24.70 13.94 -26.54
C PHE A 54 -23.30 14.60 -26.59
N GLY A 55 -22.33 13.92 -27.21
CA GLY A 55 -20.93 14.36 -27.25
C GLY A 55 -20.03 13.63 -26.23
N THR A 56 -18.83 14.18 -25.98
CA THR A 56 -17.87 13.61 -25.00
C THR A 56 -17.99 14.35 -23.67
N VAL A 57 -18.51 13.68 -22.64
CA VAL A 57 -18.65 14.24 -21.30
C VAL A 57 -18.24 13.22 -20.23
N LEU A 58 -17.69 13.71 -19.11
CA LEU A 58 -17.38 12.87 -17.96
C LEU A 58 -18.62 12.75 -17.06
N ILE A 59 -19.11 11.53 -16.84
CA ILE A 59 -20.21 11.24 -15.92
C ILE A 59 -19.62 10.71 -14.61
N THR A 60 -19.76 11.47 -13.53
CA THR A 60 -19.22 11.11 -12.20
C THR A 60 -20.13 10.18 -11.40
N GLY A 61 -21.39 10.03 -11.81
CA GLY A 61 -22.36 9.18 -11.13
C GLY A 61 -23.28 8.46 -12.12
N PRO A 62 -22.78 7.45 -12.86
CA PRO A 62 -23.64 6.56 -13.63
C PRO A 62 -24.52 5.70 -12.71
N ASN A 63 -25.56 5.10 -13.28
CA ASN A 63 -26.36 4.08 -12.62
C ASN A 63 -25.70 2.72 -12.87
N VAL A 64 -25.00 2.18 -11.86
CA VAL A 64 -24.39 0.84 -11.92
C VAL A 64 -25.35 -0.18 -11.30
N VAL A 65 -25.76 -1.16 -12.11
CA VAL A 65 -26.74 -2.19 -11.71
C VAL A 65 -26.04 -3.42 -11.10
N TRP A 66 -24.82 -3.70 -11.52
CA TRP A 66 -24.04 -4.82 -11.00
C TRP A 66 -22.55 -4.52 -11.06
N ALA A 67 -21.85 -4.83 -9.97
CA ALA A 67 -20.40 -4.81 -9.89
C ALA A 67 -19.97 -6.00 -9.04
N GLY A 68 -19.26 -6.94 -9.65
CA GLY A 68 -18.77 -8.17 -9.02
C GLY A 68 -17.63 -8.76 -9.83
N ASP A 69 -17.22 -9.98 -9.48
CA ASP A 69 -16.09 -10.68 -10.11
C ASP A 69 -14.79 -9.85 -10.15
N LEU A 70 -14.42 -9.29 -8.99
CA LEU A 70 -13.19 -8.53 -8.87
C LEU A 70 -11.98 -9.44 -9.08
N ARG A 71 -11.29 -9.25 -10.20
CA ARG A 71 -10.05 -9.97 -10.53
C ARG A 71 -8.84 -9.10 -10.18
N VAL A 72 -8.04 -9.57 -9.22
CA VAL A 72 -6.81 -8.89 -8.82
C VAL A 72 -5.61 -9.69 -9.30
N ASP A 73 -4.85 -9.13 -10.24
CA ASP A 73 -3.58 -9.69 -10.69
C ASP A 73 -2.42 -9.01 -9.92
N PRO A 74 -1.55 -9.77 -9.24
CA PRO A 74 -0.43 -9.19 -8.53
C PRO A 74 0.60 -8.62 -9.52
N ILE A 75 1.10 -7.41 -9.24
CA ILE A 75 2.20 -6.82 -10.02
C ILE A 75 3.47 -7.63 -9.74
N GLN A 76 3.85 -8.48 -10.69
CA GLN A 76 5.09 -9.25 -10.62
C GLN A 76 6.25 -8.43 -11.17
N LYS A 77 7.08 -7.86 -10.29
CA LYS A 77 8.34 -7.24 -10.70
C LYS A 77 9.40 -8.33 -10.82
N LYS A 78 9.93 -8.56 -12.03
CA LYS A 78 11.04 -9.51 -12.29
C LYS A 78 12.40 -9.10 -11.66
N GLY A 79 12.45 -8.01 -10.92
CA GLY A 79 13.68 -7.47 -10.34
C GLY A 79 13.40 -6.50 -9.19
N GLY A 80 13.31 -7.04 -7.99
CA GLY A 80 13.53 -6.31 -6.74
C GLY A 80 14.72 -6.95 -6.04
N LYS A 81 15.94 -6.50 -6.36
CA LYS A 81 17.12 -6.87 -5.57
C LYS A 81 17.02 -6.14 -4.24
N LYS A 82 16.59 -6.89 -3.21
CA LYS A 82 16.63 -6.57 -1.78
C LYS A 82 15.76 -5.41 -1.31
#